data_AF-A0A1B8QUD0-F1
#
_entry.id   AF-A0A1B8QUD0-F1
#
_cell.length_a   1.000
_cell.length_b   1.000
_cell.length_c   1.000
_cell.angle_alpha   90.00
_cell.angle_beta   90.00
_cell.angle_gamma   90.00
#
_symmetry.space_group_name_H-M   'P 1'
#
loop_
_entity.id
_entity.type
_entity.pdbx_description
1 polymer ?
#
loop_
_entity_poly.entity_id
_entity_poly.type
_entity_poly.pdbx_seq_one_letter_code
_entity_poly.pdbx_strand_id
1 'polypeptide(L)'
;MKPSNPMQQLQQWKDNRNANLHSANTNKPNSGLVKNLQGNAGSEIKNKYQGKLYANPLAFKFAQLTRQFKFILDSNRKCLEVYPDDFHHKIKFRDELTDLVVRLKTGGKLFNEMVKTQGAKLSSNNQETIRNFNQANDYLIHKFGEVIKQIEQLQVENMEKQKLQE
;
A
#
# COMPACT_ATOMS: atom_id res chain seq x y z
N MET A 1 -3.04 18.87 -43.10
CA MET A 1 -4.29 18.42 -42.44
C MET A 1 -4.29 18.94 -41.01
N LYS A 2 -5.32 19.69 -40.59
CA LYS A 2 -5.43 20.21 -39.22
C LYS A 2 -5.57 19.04 -38.21
N PRO A 3 -5.06 19.19 -36.98
CA PRO A 3 -5.07 18.13 -35.97
C PRO A 3 -6.50 17.79 -35.56
N SER A 4 -6.79 16.50 -35.44
CA SER A 4 -8.09 15.99 -34.98
C SER A 4 -8.38 16.51 -33.57
N ASN A 5 -9.50 17.23 -33.43
CA ASN A 5 -9.94 17.85 -32.18
C ASN A 5 -10.06 16.77 -31.08
N PRO A 6 -9.50 16.97 -29.87
CA PRO A 6 -9.56 16.00 -28.76
C PRO A 6 -10.97 15.49 -28.43
N MET A 7 -11.99 16.32 -28.63
CA MET A 7 -13.39 15.94 -28.48
C MET A 7 -13.83 14.83 -29.43
N GLN A 8 -13.31 14.80 -30.65
CA GLN A 8 -13.63 13.76 -31.64
C GLN A 8 -12.97 12.42 -31.27
N GLN A 9 -11.76 12.44 -30.71
CA GLN A 9 -11.08 11.23 -30.24
C GLN A 9 -11.83 10.60 -29.06
N LEU A 10 -12.34 11.42 -28.15
CA LEU A 10 -13.14 10.95 -27.02
C LEU A 10 -14.48 10.33 -27.47
N GLN A 11 -15.12 10.91 -28.48
CA GLN A 11 -16.36 10.36 -29.03
C GLN A 11 -16.10 9.02 -29.72
N GLN A 12 -15.05 8.92 -30.54
CA GLN A 12 -14.63 7.66 -31.18
C GLN A 12 -14.33 6.55 -30.16
N TRP A 13 -13.67 6.88 -29.04
CA TRP A 13 -13.41 5.91 -27.98
C TRP A 13 -14.68 5.39 -27.30
N LYS A 14 -15.68 6.27 -27.09
CA LYS A 14 -16.98 5.88 -26.53
C LYS A 14 -17.75 4.97 -27.49
N ASP A 15 -17.77 5.31 -28.78
CA ASP A 15 -18.48 4.55 -29.80
C ASP A 15 -17.89 3.15 -29.98
N ASN A 16 -16.56 3.02 -29.95
CA ASN A 16 -15.86 1.74 -30.07
C ASN A 16 -16.08 0.84 -28.84
N ARG A 17 -16.19 1.42 -27.64
CA ARG A 17 -16.55 0.69 -26.41
C ARG A 17 -17.99 0.18 -26.46
N ASN A 18 -18.90 0.99 -26.99
CA ASN A 18 -20.31 0.62 -27.07
C ASN A 18 -20.57 -0.45 -28.15
N ALA A 19 -19.83 -0.40 -29.27
CA ALA A 19 -19.84 -1.45 -30.29
C ALA A 19 -19.37 -2.81 -29.74
N ASN A 20 -18.36 -2.81 -28.87
CA ASN A 20 -17.86 -4.03 -28.21
C ASN A 20 -18.86 -4.61 -27.18
N LEU A 21 -19.68 -3.75 -26.55
CA LEU A 21 -20.73 -4.18 -25.62
C LEU A 21 -21.91 -4.85 -26.35
N HIS A 22 -22.24 -4.42 -27.57
CA HIS A 22 -23.33 -5.01 -28.35
C HIS A 22 -22.96 -6.31 -29.07
N SER A 23 -21.67 -6.58 -29.29
CA SER A 23 -21.19 -7.87 -29.83
C SER A 23 -21.19 -9.01 -28.81
N ALA A 24 -21.27 -8.72 -27.50
CA ALA A 24 -21.15 -9.72 -26.43
C ALA A 24 -22.50 -10.22 -25.88
N ASN A 25 -23.64 -9.82 -26.45
CA ASN A 25 -24.96 -10.15 -25.92
C ASN A 25 -25.73 -11.15 -26.79
N THR A 26 -25.15 -12.33 -26.97
CA THR A 26 -25.91 -13.57 -27.12
C THR A 26 -25.43 -14.50 -26.03
N ASN A 27 -26.21 -14.60 -24.95
CA ASN A 27 -26.48 -15.80 -24.13
C ASN A 27 -26.94 -15.38 -22.72
N LYS A 28 -28.26 -15.48 -22.51
CA LYS A 28 -28.93 -15.33 -21.22
C LYS A 28 -28.59 -16.51 -20.27
N PRO A 29 -28.83 -16.35 -18.95
CA PRO A 29 -27.95 -16.82 -17.90
C PRO A 29 -28.36 -18.20 -17.36
N ASN A 30 -27.37 -19.02 -17.00
CA ASN A 30 -27.60 -20.11 -16.04
C ASN A 30 -26.69 -19.94 -14.82
N SER A 31 -27.37 -19.93 -13.68
CA SER A 31 -26.89 -20.01 -12.31
C SER A 31 -25.64 -20.89 -12.14
N GLY A 32 -24.61 -20.37 -11.47
CA GLY A 32 -23.44 -21.16 -11.06
C GLY A 32 -22.18 -20.31 -10.87
N LEU A 33 -21.96 -19.77 -9.67
CA LEU A 33 -20.82 -18.94 -9.29
C LEU A 33 -19.50 -19.76 -9.32
N VAL A 34 -18.88 -19.76 -10.50
CA VAL A 34 -17.44 -19.67 -10.84
C VAL A 34 -16.42 -20.31 -9.88
N LYS A 35 -15.89 -21.46 -10.30
CA LYS A 35 -14.58 -21.99 -9.88
C LYS A 35 -13.49 -21.56 -10.89
N ASN A 36 -12.40 -21.01 -10.34
CA ASN A 36 -11.00 -20.94 -10.82
C ASN A 36 -10.69 -20.78 -12.32
N LEU A 37 -9.91 -19.74 -12.64
CA LEU A 37 -8.89 -19.82 -13.69
C LEU A 37 -7.65 -19.01 -13.30
N GLN A 38 -6.51 -19.68 -13.30
CA GLN A 38 -5.16 -19.19 -13.01
C GLN A 38 -4.37 -19.04 -14.30
N GLY A 39 -3.56 -17.98 -14.40
CA GLY A 39 -2.50 -17.77 -15.41
C GLY A 39 -2.68 -16.46 -16.20
N ASN A 40 -1.72 -15.54 -16.34
CA ASN A 40 -0.28 -15.60 -16.08
C ASN A 40 0.34 -14.17 -16.09
N ALA A 41 1.60 -14.08 -15.63
CA ALA A 41 2.61 -13.03 -15.88
C ALA A 41 2.65 -11.81 -14.95
N GLY A 42 3.09 -12.06 -13.72
CA GLY A 42 4.00 -11.19 -12.98
C GLY A 42 4.81 -12.10 -12.06
N SER A 43 6.13 -12.18 -12.25
CA SER A 43 7.03 -12.91 -11.36
C SER A 43 6.97 -12.28 -9.97
N GLU A 44 6.01 -12.73 -9.16
CA GLU A 44 5.97 -12.45 -7.74
C GLU A 44 7.23 -13.08 -7.15
N ILE A 45 8.26 -12.25 -6.96
CA ILE A 45 9.31 -12.51 -5.98
C ILE A 45 8.54 -12.77 -4.69
N LYS A 46 8.44 -14.05 -4.32
CA LYS A 46 7.87 -14.52 -3.05
C LYS A 46 8.78 -14.03 -1.94
N ASN A 47 8.73 -12.75 -1.66
CA ASN A 47 9.31 -12.19 -0.47
C ASN A 47 8.56 -12.83 0.69
N LYS A 48 9.28 -13.62 1.49
CA LYS A 48 8.78 -14.25 2.71
C LYS A 48 8.46 -13.18 3.77
N TYR A 49 7.50 -12.28 3.50
CA TYR A 49 6.90 -11.42 4.53
C TYR A 49 5.76 -12.18 5.20
N GLN A 50 6.05 -13.38 5.70
CA GLN A 50 5.17 -14.16 6.57
C GLN A 50 5.61 -13.92 8.02
N GLY A 51 5.41 -12.69 8.49
CA GLY A 51 5.65 -12.28 9.87
C GLY A 51 4.42 -11.60 10.42
N LYS A 52 3.51 -12.36 11.03
CA LYS A 52 2.37 -11.90 11.87
C LYS A 52 1.33 -10.94 11.25
N LEU A 53 1.35 -10.68 9.94
CA LEU A 53 0.37 -9.76 9.32
C LEU A 53 -1.06 -10.34 9.25
N TYR A 54 -1.21 -11.67 9.23
CA TYR A 54 -2.52 -12.33 9.21
C TYR A 54 -3.34 -12.11 10.50
N ALA A 55 -2.71 -11.60 11.56
CA ALA A 55 -3.32 -11.42 12.87
C ALA A 55 -3.78 -9.98 13.16
N ASN A 56 -3.55 -9.00 12.27
CA ASN A 56 -4.11 -7.65 12.43
C ASN A 56 -5.44 -7.53 11.68
N PRO A 57 -6.60 -7.44 12.38
CA PRO A 57 -7.91 -7.34 11.74
C PRO A 57 -8.03 -6.12 10.81
N LEU A 58 -7.25 -5.06 11.05
CA LEU A 58 -7.27 -3.86 10.23
C LEU A 58 -6.62 -4.03 8.86
N ALA A 59 -5.71 -4.98 8.67
CA ALA A 59 -5.13 -5.25 7.36
C ALA A 59 -6.20 -5.70 6.35
N PHE A 60 -7.21 -6.44 6.82
CA PHE A 60 -8.36 -6.88 6.05
C PHE A 60 -9.43 -5.78 5.94
N LYS A 61 -9.72 -5.04 7.01
CA LYS A 61 -10.70 -3.93 6.98
C LYS A 61 -10.24 -2.77 6.09
N PHE A 62 -8.94 -2.47 6.07
CA PHE A 62 -8.35 -1.39 5.26
C PHE A 62 -7.60 -1.93 4.04
N ALA A 63 -8.18 -2.91 3.34
CA ALA A 63 -7.55 -3.57 2.19
C ALA A 63 -7.00 -2.58 1.13
N GLN A 64 -7.72 -1.49 0.84
CA GLN A 64 -7.26 -0.49 -0.13
C GLN A 64 -6.04 0.29 0.37
N LEU A 65 -6.00 0.66 1.64
CA LEU A 65 -4.84 1.33 2.24
C LEU A 65 -3.64 0.37 2.30
N THR A 66 -3.86 -0.88 2.72
CA THR A 66 -2.84 -1.94 2.69
C THR A 66 -2.23 -2.09 1.29
N ARG A 67 -3.07 -2.00 0.24
CA ARG A 67 -2.61 -2.06 -1.15
C ARG A 67 -1.72 -0.87 -1.53
N GLN A 68 -2.00 0.33 -1.03
CA GLN A 68 -1.12 1.49 -1.26
C GLN A 68 0.27 1.25 -0.66
N PHE A 69 0.36 0.67 0.54
CA PHE A 69 1.66 0.27 1.09
C PHE A 69 2.38 -0.75 0.22
N LYS A 70 1.67 -1.75 -0.33
CA LYS A 70 2.29 -2.69 -1.28
C LYS A 70 2.86 -1.97 -2.51
N PHE A 71 2.12 -1.01 -3.07
CA PHE A 71 2.63 -0.22 -4.20
C PHE A 71 3.83 0.65 -3.86
N ILE A 72 3.90 1.19 -2.65
CA ILE A 72 5.10 1.88 -2.18
C ILE A 72 6.28 0.91 -2.14
N LEU A 73 6.09 -0.31 -1.61
CA LEU A 73 7.14 -1.32 -1.56
C LEU A 73 7.63 -1.74 -2.95
N ASP A 74 6.70 -1.95 -3.88
CA ASP A 74 7.00 -2.30 -5.28
C ASP A 74 7.73 -1.13 -5.98
N SER A 75 7.29 0.11 -5.75
CA SER A 75 7.93 1.33 -6.27
C SER A 75 9.36 1.50 -5.75
N ASN A 76 9.61 1.22 -4.47
CA ASN A 76 10.95 1.31 -3.89
C ASN A 76 11.90 0.32 -4.55
N ARG A 77 11.47 -0.94 -4.73
CA ARG A 77 12.26 -1.95 -5.46
C ARG A 77 12.52 -1.48 -6.90
N LYS A 78 11.49 -1.00 -7.60
CA LYS A 78 11.63 -0.54 -8.99
C LYS A 78 12.57 0.66 -9.13
N CYS A 79 12.60 1.55 -8.14
CA CYS A 79 13.53 2.67 -8.09
C CYS A 79 14.98 2.19 -8.11
N LEU A 80 15.33 1.17 -7.31
CA LEU A 80 16.69 0.61 -7.31
C LEU A 80 17.04 -0.05 -8.65
N GLU A 81 16.07 -0.74 -9.27
CA GLU A 81 16.31 -1.45 -10.53
C GLU A 81 16.54 -0.51 -11.72
N VAL A 82 15.86 0.63 -11.76
CA VAL A 82 15.85 1.52 -12.93
C VAL A 82 16.70 2.77 -12.71
N TYR A 83 16.76 3.27 -11.48
CA TYR A 83 17.40 4.53 -11.12
C TYR A 83 18.26 4.36 -9.84
N PRO A 84 19.31 3.54 -9.86
CA PRO A 84 20.14 3.27 -8.69
C PRO A 84 20.87 4.52 -8.16
N ASP A 85 21.24 5.46 -9.03
CA ASP A 85 21.94 6.70 -8.65
C ASP A 85 21.00 7.71 -7.95
N ASP A 86 19.71 7.66 -8.28
CA ASP A 86 18.68 8.53 -7.69
C ASP A 86 18.04 7.92 -6.42
N PHE A 87 18.59 6.80 -5.91
CA PHE A 87 18.02 6.10 -4.75
C PHE A 87 18.05 6.95 -3.47
N HIS A 88 18.83 8.03 -3.42
CA HIS A 88 18.88 8.98 -2.31
C HIS A 88 17.52 9.61 -1.98
N HIS A 89 16.60 9.73 -2.95
CA HIS A 89 15.23 10.17 -2.69
C HIS A 89 14.44 9.16 -1.84
N LYS A 90 14.69 7.85 -2.01
CA LYS A 90 14.10 6.81 -1.15
C LYS A 90 14.69 6.85 0.25
N ILE A 91 15.99 7.15 0.37
CA ILE A 91 16.65 7.35 1.67
C ILE A 91 16.00 8.53 2.42
N LYS A 92 15.78 9.67 1.75
CA LYS A 92 15.07 10.81 2.35
C LYS A 92 13.64 10.44 2.78
N PHE A 93 12.91 9.71 1.94
CA PHE A 93 11.57 9.23 2.27
C PHE A 93 11.57 8.31 3.51
N ARG A 94 12.57 7.43 3.66
CA ARG A 94 12.74 6.62 4.88
C ARG A 94 12.94 7.50 6.12
N ASP A 95 13.73 8.56 6.02
CA ASP A 95 14.00 9.44 7.16
C ASP A 95 12.74 10.20 7.59
N GLU A 96 11.95 10.69 6.62
CA GLU A 96 10.63 11.30 6.86
C GLU A 96 9.67 10.31 7.54
N LEU A 97 9.62 9.05 7.08
CA LEU A 97 8.81 8.00 7.71
C LEU A 97 9.30 7.65 9.12
N THR A 98 10.62 7.67 9.35
CA THR A 98 11.21 7.37 10.66
C THR A 98 10.79 8.43 11.69
N ASP A 99 10.88 9.72 11.32
CA ASP A 99 10.39 10.82 12.16
C ASP A 99 8.88 10.67 12.43
N LEU A 100 8.09 10.37 11.40
CA LEU A 100 6.65 10.16 11.55
C LEU A 100 6.32 9.03 12.52
N VAL A 101 7.00 7.87 12.41
CA VAL A 101 6.82 6.74 13.32
C VAL A 101 7.17 7.12 14.76
N VAL A 102 8.22 7.91 14.98
CA VAL A 102 8.60 8.40 16.32
C VAL A 102 7.51 9.29 16.91
N ARG A 103 6.94 10.19 16.11
CA ARG A 103 5.82 11.06 16.54
C ARG A 103 4.57 10.26 16.88
N LEU A 104 4.20 9.28 16.06
CA LEU A 104 3.06 8.39 16.31
C LEU A 104 3.24 7.57 17.59
N LYS A 105 4.45 7.05 17.84
CA LYS A 105 4.77 6.32 19.08
C LYS A 105 4.69 7.23 20.30
N THR A 106 5.28 8.42 20.22
CA THR A 106 5.34 9.35 21.36
C THR A 106 3.97 9.93 21.68
N GLY A 107 3.20 10.34 20.66
CA GLY A 107 1.83 10.80 20.81
C GLY A 107 0.90 9.71 21.36
N GLY A 108 1.03 8.47 20.88
CA GLY A 108 0.28 7.32 21.41
C GLY A 108 0.60 7.02 22.88
N LYS A 109 1.86 7.18 23.31
CA LYS A 109 2.24 7.04 24.73
C LYS A 109 1.58 8.12 25.60
N LEU A 110 1.71 9.39 25.21
CA LEU A 110 1.10 10.52 25.92
C LEU A 110 -0.42 10.36 26.01
N PHE A 111 -1.07 9.97 24.92
CA PHE A 111 -2.50 9.68 24.90
C PHE A 111 -2.89 8.60 25.92
N ASN A 112 -2.16 7.49 25.95
CA ASN A 112 -2.43 6.41 26.90
C ASN A 112 -2.14 6.80 28.36
N GLU A 113 -1.17 7.68 28.62
CA GLU A 113 -0.94 8.26 29.96
C GLU A 113 -2.11 9.14 30.42
N MET A 114 -2.63 9.99 29.53
CA MET A 114 -3.82 10.79 29.81
C MET A 114 -5.05 9.92 30.06
N VAL A 115 -5.25 8.87 29.25
CA VAL A 115 -6.33 7.89 29.43
C VAL A 115 -6.24 7.20 30.80
N LYS A 116 -5.04 6.78 31.21
CA LYS A 116 -4.83 6.17 32.54
C LYS A 116 -5.17 7.14 33.67
N THR A 117 -4.77 8.41 33.53
CA THR A 117 -5.03 9.47 34.52
C THR A 117 -6.53 9.76 34.65
N GLN A 118 -7.27 9.70 33.54
CA GLN A 118 -8.71 9.93 33.51
C GLN A 118 -9.55 8.65 33.64
N GLY A 119 -8.93 7.48 33.85
CA GLY A 119 -9.52 6.16 33.65
C GLY A 119 -10.81 5.90 34.43
N ALA A 120 -10.94 6.43 35.64
CA ALA A 120 -12.15 6.29 36.46
C ALA A 120 -13.36 7.11 35.95
N LYS A 121 -13.16 8.07 35.03
CA LYS A 121 -14.19 8.95 34.47
C LYS A 121 -14.63 8.57 33.04
N LEU A 122 -14.01 7.57 32.42
CA LEU A 122 -14.26 7.23 31.02
C LEU A 122 -15.44 6.26 30.89
N SER A 123 -16.42 6.61 30.05
CA SER A 123 -17.56 5.74 29.73
C SER A 123 -17.14 4.55 28.84
N SER A 124 -18.02 3.54 28.71
CA SER A 124 -17.77 2.40 27.81
C SER A 124 -17.53 2.81 26.35
N ASN A 125 -18.22 3.85 25.87
CA ASN A 125 -18.04 4.37 24.50
C ASN A 125 -16.64 4.99 24.31
N ASN A 126 -16.11 5.63 25.35
CA ASN A 126 -14.75 6.17 25.34
C ASN A 126 -13.72 5.04 25.28
N GLN A 127 -13.95 3.93 25.98
CA GLN A 127 -13.05 2.77 25.97
C GLN A 127 -12.93 2.12 24.59
N GLU A 128 -14.04 1.99 23.85
CA GLU A 128 -14.01 1.48 22.48
C GLU A 128 -13.24 2.43 21.54
N THR A 129 -13.48 3.74 21.67
CA THR A 129 -12.79 4.76 20.87
C THR A 129 -11.28 4.74 21.12
N ILE A 130 -10.85 4.59 22.38
CA ILE A 130 -9.44 4.44 22.76
C ILE A 130 -8.82 3.18 22.14
N ARG A 131 -9.54 2.05 22.17
CA ARG A 131 -9.08 0.81 21.54
C ARG A 131 -8.93 0.98 20.03
N ASN A 132 -9.92 1.57 19.37
CA ASN A 132 -9.89 1.81 17.93
C ASN A 132 -8.74 2.74 17.53
N PHE A 133 -8.49 3.81 18.30
CA PHE A 133 -7.33 4.69 18.10
C PHE A 133 -6.02 3.92 18.20
N ASN A 134 -5.81 3.16 19.29
CA ASN A 134 -4.58 2.39 19.49
C ASN A 134 -4.36 1.37 18.37
N GLN A 135 -5.42 0.65 17.95
CA GLN A 135 -5.33 -0.29 16.82
C GLN A 135 -4.92 0.41 15.52
N ALA A 136 -5.52 1.56 15.21
CA ALA A 136 -5.19 2.33 14.00
C ALA A 136 -3.75 2.86 14.04
N ASN A 137 -3.31 3.39 15.20
CA ASN A 137 -1.95 3.89 15.40
C ASN A 137 -0.91 2.77 15.23
N ASP A 138 -1.15 1.62 15.85
CA ASP A 138 -0.27 0.45 15.75
C ASP A 138 -0.20 -0.10 14.32
N TYR A 139 -1.34 -0.12 13.60
CA TYR A 139 -1.39 -0.50 12.19
C TYR A 139 -0.52 0.42 11.33
N LEU A 140 -0.62 1.74 11.50
CA LEU A 140 0.18 2.70 10.74
C LEU A 140 1.67 2.59 11.09
N ILE A 141 2.01 2.54 12.38
CA ILE A 141 3.41 2.35 12.83
C ILE A 141 4.01 1.09 12.21
N HIS A 142 3.24 0.00 12.18
CA HIS A 142 3.68 -1.25 11.57
C HIS A 142 3.92 -1.10 10.07
N LYS A 143 2.95 -0.55 9.33
CA LYS A 143 3.04 -0.39 7.87
C LYS A 143 4.17 0.56 7.44
N PHE A 144 4.34 1.68 8.13
CA PHE A 144 5.49 2.56 7.89
C PHE A 144 6.81 1.86 8.23
N GLY A 145 6.85 1.08 9.31
CA GLY A 145 8.02 0.28 9.68
C GLY A 145 8.41 -0.77 8.63
N GLU A 146 7.46 -1.36 7.91
CA GLU A 146 7.75 -2.26 6.78
C GLU A 146 8.45 -1.52 5.64
N VAL A 147 7.95 -0.33 5.28
CA VAL A 147 8.53 0.51 4.22
C VAL A 147 9.95 0.96 4.59
N ILE A 148 10.15 1.42 5.83
CA ILE A 148 11.47 1.84 6.34
C ILE A 148 12.47 0.70 6.20
N LYS A 149 12.14 -0.49 6.75
CA LYS A 149 13.01 -1.67 6.71
C LYS A 149 13.35 -2.09 5.29
N GLN A 150 12.40 -2.04 4.38
CA GLN A 150 12.64 -2.39 2.98
C GLN A 150 13.63 -1.41 2.34
N ILE A 151 13.47 -0.10 2.57
CA ILE A 151 14.39 0.91 2.00
C ILE A 151 15.80 0.73 2.58
N GLU A 152 15.94 0.44 3.87
CA GLU A 152 17.24 0.13 4.49
C GLU A 152 17.92 -1.07 3.81
N GLN A 153 17.18 -2.15 3.59
CA GLN A 153 17.71 -3.32 2.88
C GLN A 153 18.12 -3.00 1.44
N LEU A 154 17.28 -2.25 0.71
CA LEU A 154 17.56 -1.85 -0.67
C LEU A 154 18.78 -0.91 -0.75
N GLN A 155 18.98 -0.05 0.24
CA GLN A 155 20.16 0.81 0.31
C GLN A 155 21.44 -0.02 0.44
N VAL A 156 21.43 -1.06 1.31
CA VAL A 156 22.57 -1.99 1.44
C VAL A 156 22.83 -2.70 0.11
N GLU A 157 21.78 -3.22 -0.54
CA GLU A 157 21.89 -3.87 -1.84
C GLU A 157 22.47 -2.93 -2.92
N ASN A 158 22.08 -1.64 -2.92
CA ASN A 158 22.61 -0.66 -3.86
C ASN A 158 24.12 -0.43 -3.67
N MET A 159 24.54 -0.26 -2.41
CA MET A 159 25.96 -0.06 -2.08
C MET A 159 26.80 -1.29 -2.45
N GLU A 160 26.27 -2.51 -2.28
CA GLU A 160 26.94 -3.74 -2.70
C GLU A 160 27.07 -3.83 -4.22
N LYS A 161 26.02 -3.47 -4.97
CA LYS A 161 26.04 -3.45 -6.45
C LYS A 161 27.06 -2.46 -7.00
N GLN A 162 27.17 -1.27 -6.42
CA GLN A 162 28.13 -0.25 -6.84
C GLN A 162 29.58 -0.73 -6.63
N LYS A 163 29.89 -1.36 -5.48
CA LYS A 163 31.22 -1.92 -5.20
C LYS A 163 31.64 -3.06 -6.13
N LEU A 164 30.69 -3.80 -6.71
CA LEU A 164 30.96 -4.89 -7.65
C LEU A 164 31.22 -4.39 -9.08
N GLN A 165 30.89 -3.12 -9.36
CA GLN A 165 31.04 -2.50 -10.67
C GLN A 165 32.32 -1.65 -10.77
N GLU A 166 32.95 -1.33 -9.64
CA GLU A 166 34.29 -0.73 -9.52
C GLU A 166 35.40 -1.80 -9.61
#